data_AF-A0A9N9TA14-F1
#
_entry.id   AF-A0A9N9TA14-F1
#
_cell.length_a   1.000
_cell.length_b   1.000
_cell.length_c   1.000
_cell.angle_alpha   90.00
_cell.angle_beta   90.00
_cell.angle_gamma   90.00
#
_symmetry.space_group_name_H-M   'P 1'
#
loop_
_entity.id
_entity.type
_entity.pdbx_description
1 polymer ?
#
loop_
_entity_poly.entity_id
_entity_poly.type
_entity_poly.pdbx_seq_one_letter_code
_entity_poly.pdbx_strand_id
1 'polypeptide(L)'
;MILLAGNFHQTLPVISPSTLADELNTCLKSSNLWKHVKVLHLSKNMRVELQNNQSGDRFSKQLIDIGNGKFPIDTLTGCINFPQSFCQLTRSKDELSQKVFLDVGQNYRNHDWLRAILTTKT
;
A
#
# COMPACT_ATOMS: atom_id res chain seq x y z
N MET A 1 -8.83 -24.98 12.53
CA MET A 1 -7.62 -24.13 12.41
C MET A 1 -7.99 -22.93 11.55
N ILE A 2 -7.76 -21.72 12.03
CA ILE A 2 -8.04 -20.48 11.30
C ILE A 2 -6.68 -19.84 10.97
N LEU A 3 -6.47 -19.51 9.69
CA LEU A 3 -5.31 -18.74 9.25
C LEU A 3 -5.79 -17.36 8.80
N LEU A 4 -5.26 -16.31 9.41
CA LEU A 4 -5.52 -14.94 9.02
C LEU A 4 -4.29 -14.42 8.27
N ALA A 5 -4.51 -13.92 7.06
CA ALA A 5 -3.48 -13.32 6.23
C ALA A 5 -3.91 -11.90 5.85
N GLY A 6 -3.03 -10.94 6.03
CA GLY A 6 -3.32 -9.54 5.75
C GLY A 6 -2.17 -8.64 6.14
N ASN A 7 -2.16 -7.43 5.60
CA ASN A 7 -1.18 -6.41 5.93
C ASN A 7 -1.81 -5.38 6.88
N PHE A 8 -1.40 -5.37 8.14
CA PHE A 8 -1.91 -4.39 9.13
C PHE A 8 -1.40 -2.96 8.91
N HIS A 9 -0.52 -2.75 7.92
CA HIS A 9 -0.15 -1.42 7.42
C HIS A 9 -1.07 -0.94 6.29
N GLN A 10 -2.09 -1.72 5.89
CA GLN A 10 -3.19 -1.22 5.06
C GLN A 10 -4.20 -0.43 5.89
N THR A 11 -5.04 0.34 5.19
CA THR A 11 -6.08 1.20 5.76
C THR A 11 -6.89 0.47 6.84
N LEU A 12 -7.14 1.16 7.96
CA LEU A 12 -8.02 0.66 9.01
C LEU A 12 -9.41 0.33 8.44
N PRO A 13 -10.13 -0.62 9.04
CA PRO A 13 -11.51 -0.91 8.63
C PRO A 13 -12.33 0.39 8.69
N VAL A 14 -12.90 0.77 7.56
CA VAL A 14 -13.72 2.00 7.44
C VAL A 14 -15.05 1.76 8.13
N ILE A 15 -15.34 2.55 9.17
CA ILE A 15 -16.62 2.50 9.89
C ILE A 15 -17.23 3.90 9.86
N SER A 16 -18.40 4.03 9.25
CA SER A 16 -19.15 5.28 9.17
C SER A 16 -20.48 5.18 9.94
N PRO A 17 -20.82 6.14 10.83
CA PRO A 17 -19.97 7.16 11.47
C PRO A 17 -19.30 6.60 12.73
N SER A 18 -17.98 6.77 12.87
CA SER A 18 -17.23 6.24 14.02
C SER A 18 -16.13 7.21 14.48
N THR A 19 -15.72 7.11 15.73
CA THR A 19 -14.56 7.82 16.27
C THR A 19 -13.27 7.00 16.09
N LEU A 20 -12.10 7.63 16.20
CA LEU A 20 -10.81 6.92 16.19
C LEU A 20 -10.77 5.77 17.21
N ALA A 21 -11.39 5.96 18.38
CA ALA A 21 -11.48 4.92 19.41
C ALA A 21 -12.32 3.73 18.94
N ASP A 22 -13.40 3.96 18.21
CA ASP A 22 -14.26 2.91 17.66
C ASP A 22 -13.53 2.12 16.55
N GLU A 23 -12.75 2.80 15.69
CA GLU A 23 -11.90 2.13 14.70
C GLU A 23 -10.81 1.26 15.34
N LEU A 24 -10.20 1.73 16.43
CA LEU A 24 -9.21 0.95 17.18
C LEU A 24 -9.85 -0.24 17.90
N ASN A 25 -11.01 -0.06 18.53
CA ASN A 25 -11.75 -1.10 19.24
C ASN A 25 -12.38 -2.15 18.33
N THR A 26 -12.49 -1.88 17.03
CA THR A 26 -12.94 -2.84 16.03
C THR A 26 -11.79 -3.52 15.30
N CYS A 27 -10.57 -2.97 15.41
CA CYS A 27 -9.38 -3.63 14.92
C CYS A 27 -9.21 -5.00 15.60
N LEU A 28 -8.87 -6.02 14.83
CA LEU A 28 -8.65 -7.39 15.33
C LEU A 28 -7.67 -7.45 16.51
N LYS A 29 -6.69 -6.52 16.54
CA LYS A 29 -5.69 -6.42 17.61
C LYS A 29 -6.27 -6.01 18.98
N SER A 30 -7.45 -5.40 19.01
CA SER A 30 -8.16 -5.04 20.25
C SER A 30 -8.94 -6.21 20.86
N SER A 31 -9.13 -7.30 20.11
CA SER A 31 -9.88 -8.47 20.59
C SER A 31 -9.14 -9.19 21.72
N ASN A 32 -9.88 -9.61 22.75
CA ASN A 32 -9.39 -10.48 23.82
C ASN A 32 -8.78 -11.80 23.32
N LEU A 33 -9.12 -12.22 22.09
CA LEU A 33 -8.58 -13.42 21.46
C LEU A 33 -7.17 -13.21 20.90
N TRP A 34 -6.74 -11.96 20.67
CA TRP A 34 -5.45 -11.64 20.07
C TRP A 34 -4.27 -12.23 20.84
N LYS A 35 -4.38 -12.34 22.19
CA LYS A 35 -3.35 -12.98 23.04
C LYS A 35 -3.09 -14.46 22.73
N HIS A 36 -4.00 -15.13 22.03
CA HIS A 36 -3.85 -16.52 21.60
C HIS A 36 -3.48 -16.64 20.12
N VAL A 37 -3.36 -15.52 19.40
CA VAL A 37 -2.97 -15.51 17.99
C VAL A 37 -1.46 -15.61 17.89
N LYS A 38 -0.98 -16.65 17.20
CA LYS A 38 0.44 -16.75 16.82
C LYS A 38 0.67 -15.88 15.58
N VAL A 39 1.45 -14.82 15.74
CA VAL A 39 1.82 -13.94 14.63
C VAL A 39 3.04 -14.48 13.91
N LEU A 40 2.94 -14.66 12.60
CA LEU A 40 4.05 -14.99 11.71
C LEU A 40 4.34 -13.80 10.82
N HIS A 41 5.60 -13.40 10.72
CA HIS A 41 6.03 -12.26 9.92
C HIS A 41 6.65 -12.76 8.62
N LEU A 42 6.10 -12.34 7.48
CA LEU A 42 6.73 -12.55 6.18
C LEU A 42 7.71 -11.40 5.93
N SER A 43 8.99 -11.71 5.82
CA SER A 43 10.07 -10.72 5.62
C SER A 43 10.48 -10.56 4.16
N LYS A 44 10.06 -11.47 3.29
CA LYS A 44 10.53 -11.56 1.91
C LYS A 44 9.49 -11.01 0.94
N ASN A 45 9.85 -9.97 0.20
CA ASN A 45 9.02 -9.44 -0.88
C ASN A 45 9.26 -10.26 -2.16
N MET A 46 8.47 -11.31 -2.35
CA MET A 46 8.57 -12.20 -3.50
C MET A 46 8.41 -11.47 -4.85
N ARG A 47 7.62 -10.38 -4.90
CA ARG A 47 7.45 -9.59 -6.14
C ARG A 47 8.76 -8.98 -6.60
N VAL A 48 9.53 -8.43 -5.67
CA VAL A 48 10.85 -7.85 -5.96
C VAL A 48 11.85 -8.94 -6.32
N GLU A 49 11.87 -10.02 -5.54
CA GLU A 49 12.86 -11.09 -5.71
C GLU A 49 12.72 -11.80 -7.05
N LEU A 50 11.49 -12.15 -7.45
CA LEU A 50 11.23 -12.83 -8.72
C LEU A 50 11.55 -11.95 -9.94
N GLN A 51 11.54 -10.62 -9.79
CA GLN A 51 11.86 -9.68 -10.85
C GLN A 51 13.35 -9.31 -10.90
N ASN A 52 14.17 -9.80 -9.95
CA ASN A 52 15.58 -9.43 -9.76
C ASN A 52 15.83 -7.91 -9.86
N ASN A 53 14.86 -7.11 -9.39
CA ASN A 53 14.84 -5.68 -9.61
C ASN A 53 15.43 -4.93 -8.42
N GLN A 54 16.71 -4.54 -8.50
CA GLN A 54 17.40 -3.78 -7.45
C GLN A 54 16.67 -2.47 -7.08
N SER A 55 16.03 -1.80 -8.03
CA SER A 55 15.24 -0.59 -7.75
C SER A 55 13.97 -0.90 -6.96
N GLY A 56 13.36 -2.07 -7.20
CA GLY A 56 12.19 -2.56 -6.48
C GLY A 56 12.49 -2.92 -5.02
N ASP A 57 13.70 -3.42 -4.72
CA ASP A 57 14.14 -3.72 -3.36
C ASP A 57 14.27 -2.44 -2.53
N ARG A 58 14.95 -1.44 -3.08
CA ARG A 58 15.08 -0.12 -2.44
C ARG A 58 13.71 0.51 -2.20
N PHE A 59 12.84 0.53 -3.21
CA PHE A 59 11.50 1.09 -3.08
C PHE A 59 10.66 0.36 -2.02
N SER A 60 10.73 -0.96 -1.97
CA SER A 60 10.01 -1.76 -0.99
C SER A 60 10.47 -1.52 0.44
N LYS A 61 11.78 -1.39 0.67
CA LYS A 61 12.34 -1.03 1.97
C LYS A 61 11.86 0.35 2.41
N GLN A 62 11.89 1.33 1.51
CA GLN A 62 11.39 2.68 1.80
C GLN A 62 9.89 2.67 2.18
N LEU A 63 9.05 1.90 1.49
CA LEU A 63 7.63 1.74 1.86
C LEU A 63 7.44 1.13 3.25
N ILE A 64 8.26 0.13 3.60
CA ILE A 64 8.23 -0.49 4.94
C ILE A 64 8.65 0.53 6.01
N ASP A 65 9.67 1.34 5.75
CA ASP A 65 10.13 2.35 6.69
C ASP A 65 9.08 3.46 6.90
N ILE A 66 8.37 3.86 5.84
CA ILE A 66 7.23 4.79 5.94
C ILE A 66 6.11 4.17 6.79
N GLY A 67 5.69 2.93 6.49
CA GLY A 67 4.63 2.25 7.23
C GLY A 67 4.95 1.96 8.70
N ASN A 68 6.23 2.00 9.08
CA ASN A 68 6.71 1.85 10.45
C ASN A 68 7.01 3.19 11.14
N GLY A 69 6.82 4.34 10.47
CA GLY A 69 7.14 5.65 11.03
C GLY A 69 8.64 5.89 11.23
N LYS A 70 9.51 5.18 10.50
CA LYS A 70 10.98 5.32 10.56
C LYS A 70 11.53 6.31 9.54
N PHE A 71 10.69 6.77 8.60
CA PHE A 71 11.10 7.74 7.60
C PHE A 71 11.26 9.14 8.22
N PRO A 72 12.26 9.94 7.81
CA PRO A 72 12.46 11.27 8.35
C PRO A 72 11.22 12.16 8.15
N ILE A 73 10.80 12.80 9.24
CA ILE A 73 9.72 13.78 9.26
C ILE A 73 10.36 15.15 9.51
N ASP A 74 9.98 16.12 8.68
CA ASP A 74 10.33 17.52 8.89
C ASP A 74 9.58 18.05 10.12
N THR A 75 10.33 18.53 11.11
CA THR A 75 9.77 18.95 12.40
C THR A 75 8.98 20.26 12.34
N LEU A 76 9.15 21.06 11.29
CA LEU A 76 8.45 22.34 11.12
C LEU A 76 7.11 22.16 10.41
N THR A 77 7.07 21.25 9.43
CA THR A 77 5.89 21.01 8.59
C THR A 77 5.09 19.77 9.00
N GLY A 78 5.71 18.83 9.73
CA GLY A 78 5.15 17.51 10.02
C GLY A 78 5.10 16.60 8.79
N CYS A 79 5.72 16.98 7.68
CA CYS A 79 5.68 16.26 6.41
C CYS A 79 6.85 15.28 6.26
N ILE A 80 6.62 14.20 5.51
CA ILE A 80 7.67 13.29 5.08
C ILE A 80 8.29 13.84 3.80
N ASN A 81 9.63 13.94 3.77
CA ASN A 81 10.37 14.35 2.58
C ASN A 81 10.83 13.12 1.78
N PHE A 82 10.24 12.90 0.60
CA PHE A 82 10.65 11.81 -0.27
C PHE A 82 11.98 12.13 -0.99
N PRO A 83 12.91 11.16 -1.09
CA PRO A 83 14.07 11.33 -1.94
C PRO A 83 13.63 11.43 -3.41
N GLN A 84 14.38 12.19 -4.22
CA GLN A 84 14.04 12.43 -5.63
C GLN A 84 13.94 11.14 -6.46
N SER A 85 14.58 10.06 -6.01
CA SER A 85 14.50 8.73 -6.64
C SER A 85 13.29 7.88 -6.21
N PHE A 86 12.39 8.40 -5.36
CA PHE A 86 11.27 7.66 -4.81
C PHE A 86 10.10 7.55 -5.81
N CYS A 87 9.79 8.64 -6.49
CA CYS A 87 8.72 8.69 -7.48
C CYS A 87 9.10 9.59 -8.66
N GLN A 88 8.50 9.33 -9.81
CA GLN A 88 8.58 10.23 -10.95
C GLN A 88 7.41 11.22 -10.85
N LEU A 89 7.72 12.47 -10.54
CA LEU A 89 6.71 13.53 -10.51
C LEU A 89 6.23 13.83 -11.94
N THR A 90 4.92 13.76 -12.16
CA THR A 90 4.27 14.16 -13.41
C THR A 90 3.79 15.61 -13.30
N ARG A 91 3.78 16.33 -14.43
CA ARG A 91 3.42 17.76 -14.45
C ARG A 91 1.90 17.98 -14.58
N SER A 92 1.14 16.97 -14.99
CA SER A 92 -0.31 17.05 -15.09
C SER A 92 -1.00 15.72 -14.78
N LYS A 93 -2.29 15.81 -14.47
CA LYS A 93 -3.17 14.65 -14.31
C LYS A 93 -3.27 13.82 -15.60
N ASP A 94 -3.25 14.48 -16.76
CA ASP A 94 -3.34 13.81 -18.06
C ASP A 94 -2.08 12.99 -18.35
N GLU A 95 -0.90 13.53 -18.04
CA GLU A 95 0.38 12.80 -18.16
C GLU A 95 0.40 11.57 -17.25
N LEU A 96 -0.06 11.72 -16.00
CA LEU A 96 -0.19 10.61 -15.06
C LEU A 96 -1.17 9.56 -15.59
N SER A 97 -2.33 9.99 -16.08
CA SER A 97 -3.36 9.11 -16.60
C SER A 97 -2.85 8.30 -17.78
N GLN A 98 -2.14 8.92 -18.72
CA GLN A 98 -1.53 8.22 -19.87
C GLN A 98 -0.42 7.25 -19.46
N LYS A 99 0.40 7.61 -18.47
CA LYS A 99 1.47 6.74 -17.95
C LYS A 99 0.94 5.52 -17.20
N VAL A 100 -0.10 5.70 -16.39
CA VAL A 100 -0.67 4.64 -15.56
C VAL A 100 -1.64 3.76 -16.36
N PHE A 101 -2.47 4.39 -17.20
CA PHE A 101 -3.49 3.73 -18.00
C PHE A 101 -3.28 4.10 -19.46
N LEU A 102 -2.41 3.33 -20.13
CA LEU A 102 -2.13 3.42 -21.56
C LEU A 102 -3.44 3.54 -22.36
N ASP A 103 -3.72 4.77 -22.82
CA ASP A 103 -4.86 5.13 -23.67
C ASP A 103 -6.25 4.73 -23.16
N VAL A 104 -6.60 5.14 -21.92
CA VAL A 104 -7.97 5.10 -21.38
C VAL A 104 -9.02 5.52 -22.42
N GLY A 105 -8.78 6.62 -23.13
CA GLY A 105 -9.73 7.17 -24.09
C GLY A 105 -10.05 6.22 -25.25
N GLN A 106 -9.14 5.29 -25.59
CA GLN A 106 -9.36 4.29 -26.62
C GLN A 106 -9.88 2.97 -26.05
N ASN A 107 -9.44 2.60 -24.85
CA ASN A 107 -9.69 1.28 -24.27
C ASN A 107 -10.87 1.23 -23.30
N TYR A 108 -11.54 2.34 -23.00
CA TYR A 108 -12.64 2.37 -22.01
C TYR A 108 -13.84 1.48 -22.36
N ARG A 109 -14.00 1.05 -23.62
CA ARG A 109 -15.03 0.08 -24.04
C ARG A 109 -14.54 -1.36 -24.07
N ASN A 110 -13.24 -1.60 -23.92
CA ASN A 110 -12.65 -2.92 -23.93
C ASN A 110 -12.76 -3.54 -22.53
N HIS A 111 -13.68 -4.49 -22.38
CA HIS A 111 -13.93 -5.16 -21.10
C HIS A 111 -12.74 -5.97 -20.59
N ASP A 112 -11.94 -6.57 -21.48
CA ASP A 112 -10.75 -7.34 -21.10
C ASP A 112 -9.63 -6.42 -20.61
N TRP A 113 -9.47 -5.28 -21.27
CA TRP A 113 -8.55 -4.23 -20.84
C TRP A 113 -8.97 -3.65 -19.48
N LEU A 114 -10.25 -3.32 -19.32
CA LEU A 114 -10.81 -2.84 -18.04
C LEU A 114 -10.59 -3.86 -16.93
N ARG A 115 -10.83 -5.15 -17.20
CA ARG A 115 -10.54 -6.22 -16.24
C ARG A 115 -9.05 -6.20 -15.88
N ALA A 116 -8.15 -6.19 -16.85
CA ALA A 116 -6.71 -6.22 -16.61
C ALA A 116 -6.19 -5.04 -15.76
N ILE A 117 -6.78 -3.85 -15.87
CA ILE A 117 -6.38 -2.67 -15.08
C ILE A 117 -7.11 -2.52 -13.73
N LEU A 118 -8.33 -3.07 -13.60
CA LEU A 118 -9.15 -2.99 -12.38
C LEU A 118 -8.92 -4.18 -11.44
N THR A 119 -8.44 -5.31 -11.97
CA THR A 119 -8.00 -6.42 -11.12
C THR A 119 -6.55 -6.19 -10.71
N THR A 120 -6.27 -6.26 -9.40
CA THR A 120 -4.90 -6.42 -8.91
C THR A 120 -4.26 -7.60 -9.62
N LYS A 121 -3.15 -7.37 -10.35
CA LYS A 121 -2.30 -8.47 -10.85
C LYS A 121 -1.87 -9.30 -9.64
N THR A 122 -2.52 -10.45 -9.46
CA THR A 122 -2.14 -11.52 -8.53
C THR A 122 -0.84 -12.15 -8.98
#